data_AF-A0A327K978-F1
#
_entry.id   AF-A0A327K978-F1
#
_cell.length_a   1.000
_cell.length_b   1.000
_cell.length_c   1.000
_cell.angle_alpha   90.00
_cell.angle_beta   90.00
_cell.angle_gamma   90.00
#
_symmetry.space_group_name_H-M   'P 1'
#
loop_
_entity.id
_entity.type
_entity.pdbx_description
1 polymer ?
#
loop_
_entity_poly.entity_id
_entity_poly.type
_entity_poly.pdbx_seq_one_letter_code
_entity_poly.pdbx_strand_id
1 'polypeptide(L)'
;MPIRLSIRRLDIAIPLALLGLAVWASSATAGSFSEKLTKQLHVNSLREAQRAEERAGGFDEASIRATLPPDADRRAVLRARAVLHEKVAQFERAEADLTAALAITPGDPALHLDRGYFYLRRQRYADAMADFLAGARLEPRRTIHVYAVGRVHAAMGDHERAIASYTEAIRIDPHDARALLARAEAKLNLDRFADAKIDYDRALRSALRGPVDRFFAFLGRGFAALSLQHYDAAVADFDRALEIDSEAYNAIVWRGYANEMRGRVDLAILDYERAVAHDPTDATSRASLQRVRSK
;
A
#
# COMPACT_ATOMS: atom_id res chain seq x y z
N MET A 1 39.29 30.43 -34.96
CA MET A 1 39.76 29.53 -33.89
C MET A 1 39.11 29.98 -32.58
N PRO A 2 38.41 29.10 -31.86
CA PRO A 2 37.29 29.51 -31.02
C PRO A 2 37.69 29.81 -29.58
N ILE A 3 36.91 30.73 -29.03
CA ILE A 3 36.92 31.27 -27.66
C ILE A 3 36.60 30.14 -26.67
N ARG A 4 37.45 29.94 -25.66
CA ARG A 4 37.18 29.06 -24.52
C ARG A 4 36.04 29.65 -23.68
N LEU A 5 34.82 29.15 -23.86
CA LEU A 5 33.75 29.32 -22.89
C LEU A 5 33.92 28.26 -21.80
N SER A 6 34.38 28.73 -20.64
CA SER A 6 34.32 28.00 -19.37
C SER A 6 32.85 27.83 -18.98
N ILE A 7 32.21 26.74 -19.41
CA ILE A 7 30.94 26.30 -18.85
C ILE A 7 31.30 25.63 -17.51
N ARG A 8 31.10 26.37 -16.41
CA ARG A 8 31.03 25.78 -15.07
C ARG A 8 30.02 24.64 -15.15
N ARG A 9 30.41 23.44 -14.70
CA ARG A 9 29.45 22.39 -14.35
C ARG A 9 28.42 23.03 -13.43
N LEU A 10 27.21 23.23 -13.95
CA LEU A 10 26.04 23.40 -13.11
C LEU A 10 25.80 22.01 -12.54
N ASP A 11 26.38 21.78 -11.37
CA ASP A 11 25.95 20.74 -10.44
C ASP A 11 24.50 21.08 -10.07
N ILE A 12 23.55 20.73 -10.95
CA ILE A 12 22.16 20.56 -10.57
C ILE A 12 22.12 19.21 -9.85
N ALA A 13 22.65 19.21 -8.63
CA ALA A 13 22.20 18.29 -7.62
C ALA A 13 20.69 18.51 -7.54
N ILE A 14 19.90 17.59 -8.08
CA ILE A 14 18.47 17.50 -7.81
C ILE A 14 18.40 17.44 -6.28
N PRO A 15 17.91 18.48 -5.58
CA PRO A 15 17.66 18.30 -4.16
C PRO A 15 16.59 17.22 -4.09
N LEU A 16 16.91 16.08 -3.49
CA LEU A 16 15.98 14.98 -3.16
C LEU A 16 14.72 15.50 -2.41
N ALA A 17 14.76 16.74 -1.92
CA ALA A 17 13.64 17.50 -1.40
C ALA A 17 12.55 17.86 -2.45
N LEU A 18 12.86 17.97 -3.75
CA LEU A 18 11.88 18.28 -4.80
C LEU A 18 11.00 17.08 -5.20
N LEU A 19 11.42 15.86 -4.86
CA LEU A 19 10.65 14.63 -5.11
C LEU A 19 9.87 14.13 -3.88
N GLY A 20 9.86 14.88 -2.77
CA GLY A 20 9.24 14.39 -1.54
C GLY A 20 9.84 13.07 -1.04
N LEU A 21 11.09 12.76 -1.40
CA LEU A 21 11.77 11.51 -1.02
C LEU A 21 12.28 11.52 0.43
N ALA A 22 12.06 12.59 1.19
CA ALA A 22 12.49 12.74 2.59
C ALA A 22 11.40 12.44 3.63
N VAL A 23 10.43 11.56 3.34
CA VAL A 23 9.57 10.91 4.36
C VAL A 23 9.66 9.37 4.32
N TRP A 24 10.48 8.80 3.43
CA TRP A 24 10.76 7.36 3.39
C TRP A 24 12.24 7.07 3.69
N ALA A 25 12.74 7.60 4.82
CA ALA A 25 13.99 7.14 5.43
C ALA A 25 13.97 7.36 6.95
N SER A 26 12.88 6.98 7.60
CA SER A 26 12.81 6.53 9.02
C SER A 26 11.34 6.55 9.46
N SER A 27 10.55 5.61 8.91
CA SER A 27 9.41 5.09 9.65
C SER A 27 9.23 3.64 9.26
N ALA A 28 9.79 2.75 10.06
CA ALA A 28 9.46 1.32 10.10
C ALA A 28 8.02 1.15 10.64
N THR A 29 7.06 1.81 9.98
CA THR A 29 5.63 1.66 10.17
C THR A 29 5.04 1.57 8.78
N ALA A 30 5.03 0.35 8.24
CA ALA A 30 4.19 0.02 7.11
C ALA A 30 2.74 0.27 7.52
N GLY A 31 2.23 1.42 7.13
CA GLY A 31 0.88 1.86 7.35
C GLY A 31 0.59 3.16 6.63
N SER A 32 -0.47 3.17 5.84
CA SER A 32 -0.90 4.35 5.08
C SER A 32 -1.23 5.54 6.00
N PHE A 33 -1.30 6.76 5.47
CA PHE A 33 -1.71 7.95 6.24
C PHE A 33 -3.09 7.79 6.92
N SER A 34 -3.99 7.00 6.32
CA SER A 34 -5.24 6.54 6.92
C SER A 34 -5.01 5.76 8.23
N GLU A 35 -4.01 4.90 8.31
CA GLU A 35 -3.67 4.16 9.53
C GLU A 35 -3.14 5.07 10.65
N LYS A 36 -2.47 6.17 10.29
CA LYS A 36 -1.94 7.14 11.27
C LYS A 36 -3.05 7.98 11.92
N LEU A 37 -4.05 8.42 11.14
CA LEU A 37 -5.22 9.13 11.66
C LEU A 37 -6.15 8.20 12.47
N THR A 38 -6.21 6.92 12.08
CA THR A 38 -6.95 5.89 12.82
C THR A 38 -6.37 5.68 14.22
N LYS A 39 -5.03 5.64 14.38
CA LYS A 39 -4.36 5.37 15.67
C LYS A 39 -4.79 6.28 16.83
N GLN A 40 -5.08 7.56 16.59
CA GLN A 40 -5.35 8.52 17.67
C GLN A 40 -6.82 8.51 18.14
N LEU A 41 -7.76 8.24 17.23
CA LEU A 41 -9.16 7.92 17.56
C LEU A 41 -9.31 6.51 18.16
N HIS A 42 -8.42 5.59 17.78
CA HIS A 42 -8.45 4.19 18.19
C HIS A 42 -8.19 4.01 19.69
N VAL A 43 -7.22 4.70 20.30
CA VAL A 43 -6.82 4.44 21.71
C VAL A 43 -7.94 4.71 22.73
N ASN A 44 -8.76 5.75 22.53
CA ASN A 44 -9.89 6.04 23.42
C ASN A 44 -11.08 5.10 23.15
N SER A 45 -11.39 4.82 21.88
CA SER A 45 -12.43 3.87 21.50
C SER A 45 -12.13 2.42 21.93
N LEU A 46 -10.85 2.03 21.94
CA LEU A 46 -10.40 0.71 22.37
C LEU A 46 -10.63 0.48 23.85
N ARG A 47 -10.32 1.46 24.71
CA ARG A 47 -10.54 1.34 26.16
C ARG A 47 -12.01 1.30 26.53
N GLU A 48 -12.86 2.01 25.78
CA GLU A 48 -14.32 1.98 25.97
C GLU A 48 -14.94 0.67 25.44
N ALA A 49 -14.49 0.17 24.29
CA ALA A 49 -14.86 -1.15 23.78
C ALA A 49 -14.46 -2.27 24.74
N GLN A 50 -13.23 -2.25 25.24
CA GLN A 50 -12.70 -3.24 26.19
C GLN A 50 -13.52 -3.28 27.50
N ARG A 51 -13.95 -2.11 27.99
CA ARG A 51 -14.80 -2.00 29.20
C ARG A 51 -16.27 -2.35 28.96
N ALA A 52 -16.80 -2.10 27.78
CA ALA A 52 -18.16 -2.50 27.41
C ALA A 52 -18.27 -4.02 27.20
N GLU A 53 -17.17 -4.65 26.79
CA GLU A 53 -17.11 -6.06 26.43
C GLU A 53 -16.78 -6.99 27.62
N GLU A 54 -15.92 -6.54 28.54
CA GLU A 54 -15.78 -7.19 29.86
C GLU A 54 -17.12 -7.25 30.61
N ARG A 55 -18.04 -6.31 30.33
CA ARG A 55 -19.42 -6.31 30.86
C ARG A 55 -20.38 -7.20 30.06
N ALA A 56 -20.03 -7.62 28.86
CA ALA A 56 -20.88 -8.39 27.95
C ALA A 56 -20.57 -9.91 27.90
N GLY A 57 -19.60 -10.38 28.71
CA GLY A 57 -19.26 -11.81 28.82
C GLY A 57 -17.91 -12.23 28.21
N GLY A 58 -17.21 -11.31 27.54
CA GLY A 58 -15.91 -11.55 26.91
C GLY A 58 -15.98 -12.38 25.61
N PHE A 59 -14.84 -12.58 24.96
CA PHE A 59 -14.73 -13.40 23.74
C PHE A 59 -14.68 -14.92 24.04
N ASP A 60 -15.56 -15.46 24.87
CA ASP A 60 -15.59 -16.93 25.04
C ASP A 60 -16.10 -17.63 23.76
N GLU A 61 -15.74 -18.91 23.57
CA GLU A 61 -16.10 -19.64 22.34
C GLU A 61 -17.62 -19.75 22.15
N ALA A 62 -18.42 -19.82 23.23
CA ALA A 62 -19.87 -19.96 23.13
C ALA A 62 -20.52 -18.65 22.67
N SER A 63 -20.08 -17.51 23.21
CA SER A 63 -20.51 -16.19 22.76
C SER A 63 -20.17 -15.95 21.29
N ILE A 64 -18.95 -16.30 20.85
CA ILE A 64 -18.58 -16.18 19.44
C ILE A 64 -19.38 -17.14 18.55
N ARG A 65 -19.57 -18.40 18.99
CA ARG A 65 -20.38 -19.39 18.26
C ARG A 65 -21.80 -18.89 17.99
N ALA A 66 -22.42 -18.21 18.96
CA ALA A 66 -23.77 -17.68 18.81
C ALA A 66 -23.90 -16.59 17.72
N THR A 67 -22.80 -15.97 17.30
CA THR A 67 -22.77 -14.94 16.25
C THR A 67 -22.51 -15.49 14.84
N LEU A 68 -22.17 -16.78 14.74
CA LEU A 68 -21.80 -17.43 13.48
C LEU A 68 -22.95 -18.28 12.92
N PRO A 69 -22.91 -18.63 11.63
CA PRO A 69 -23.85 -19.57 11.04
C PRO A 69 -23.95 -20.88 11.85
N PRO A 70 -25.14 -21.52 11.93
CA PRO A 70 -25.34 -22.72 12.75
C PRO A 70 -24.41 -23.90 12.40
N ASP A 71 -23.95 -23.96 11.16
CA ASP A 71 -23.05 -24.98 10.62
C ASP A 71 -21.55 -24.65 10.79
N ALA A 72 -21.23 -23.48 11.37
CA ALA A 72 -19.85 -23.12 11.64
C ALA A 72 -19.19 -24.21 12.50
N ASP A 73 -17.95 -24.56 12.18
CA ASP A 73 -17.16 -25.49 12.99
C ASP A 73 -16.35 -24.73 14.05
N ARG A 74 -15.61 -25.45 14.89
CA ARG A 74 -14.81 -24.82 15.95
C ARG A 74 -13.68 -23.95 15.39
N ARG A 75 -13.13 -24.29 14.22
CA ARG A 75 -12.07 -23.51 13.57
C ARG A 75 -12.60 -22.13 13.17
N ALA A 76 -13.81 -22.06 12.63
CA ALA A 76 -14.47 -20.79 12.32
C ALA A 76 -14.65 -19.90 13.57
N VAL A 77 -15.03 -20.47 14.71
CA VAL A 77 -15.12 -19.75 16.00
C VAL A 77 -13.77 -19.19 16.41
N LEU A 78 -12.72 -20.02 16.39
CA LEU A 78 -11.38 -19.62 16.77
C LEU A 78 -10.83 -18.53 15.85
N ARG A 79 -11.04 -18.62 14.53
CA ARG A 79 -10.66 -17.58 13.57
C ARG A 79 -11.39 -16.26 13.85
N ALA A 80 -12.71 -16.31 14.04
CA ALA A 80 -13.51 -15.12 14.34
C ALA A 80 -13.07 -14.48 15.67
N ARG A 81 -12.82 -15.30 16.68
CA ARG A 81 -12.30 -14.85 17.97
C ARG A 81 -10.91 -14.19 17.84
N ALA A 82 -10.02 -14.78 17.05
CA ALA A 82 -8.70 -14.21 16.82
C ALA A 82 -8.76 -12.81 16.21
N VAL A 83 -9.66 -12.58 15.24
CA VAL A 83 -9.87 -11.25 14.64
C VAL A 83 -10.34 -10.23 15.69
N LEU A 84 -11.21 -10.64 16.61
CA LEU A 84 -11.70 -9.77 17.68
C LEU A 84 -10.60 -9.47 18.70
N HIS A 85 -9.87 -10.49 19.16
CA HIS A 85 -8.69 -10.33 20.01
C HIS A 85 -7.66 -9.40 19.38
N GLU A 86 -7.41 -9.50 18.07
CA GLU A 86 -6.51 -8.60 17.36
C GLU A 86 -7.01 -7.15 17.37
N LYS A 87 -8.31 -6.93 17.13
CA LYS A 87 -8.90 -5.58 17.16
C LYS A 87 -8.74 -4.89 18.51
N VAL A 88 -8.82 -5.63 19.62
CA VAL A 88 -8.62 -5.08 20.97
C VAL A 88 -7.18 -5.18 21.48
N ALA A 89 -6.22 -5.42 20.57
CA ALA A 89 -4.80 -5.54 20.86
C ALA A 89 -4.40 -6.67 21.83
N GLN A 90 -5.24 -7.70 21.99
CA GLN A 90 -4.92 -8.95 22.71
C GLN A 90 -4.19 -9.94 21.81
N PHE A 91 -3.01 -9.55 21.31
CA PHE A 91 -2.30 -10.26 20.25
C PHE A 91 -1.90 -11.70 20.62
N GLU A 92 -1.50 -11.96 21.86
CA GLU A 92 -1.16 -13.31 22.33
C GLU A 92 -2.35 -14.26 22.26
N ARG A 93 -3.55 -13.77 22.60
CA ARG A 93 -4.78 -14.56 22.52
C ARG A 93 -5.21 -14.78 21.07
N ALA A 94 -5.05 -13.77 20.22
CA ALA A 94 -5.31 -13.93 18.78
C ALA A 94 -4.39 -14.99 18.14
N GLU A 95 -3.10 -14.98 18.49
CA GLU A 95 -2.14 -15.98 18.04
C GLU A 95 -2.47 -17.38 18.55
N ALA A 96 -2.82 -17.50 19.84
CA ALA A 96 -3.23 -18.76 20.44
C ALA A 96 -4.46 -19.35 19.74
N ASP A 97 -5.45 -18.52 19.39
CA ASP A 97 -6.65 -18.94 18.68
C ASP A 97 -6.36 -19.42 17.25
N LEU A 98 -5.54 -18.67 16.49
CA LEU A 98 -5.14 -19.08 15.14
C LEU A 98 -4.32 -20.38 15.17
N THR A 99 -3.46 -20.52 16.17
CA THR A 99 -2.66 -21.74 16.36
C THR A 99 -3.53 -22.93 16.77
N ALA A 100 -4.50 -22.73 17.65
CA ALA A 100 -5.47 -23.76 18.02
C ALA A 100 -6.35 -24.17 16.82
N ALA A 101 -6.77 -23.21 15.98
CA ALA A 101 -7.51 -23.51 14.76
C ALA A 101 -6.69 -24.37 13.81
N LEU A 102 -5.42 -24.02 13.60
CA LEU A 102 -4.49 -24.76 12.75
C LEU A 102 -4.18 -26.15 13.32
N ALA A 103 -4.12 -26.32 14.64
CA ALA A 103 -3.94 -27.63 15.27
C ALA A 103 -5.10 -28.60 15.00
N ILE A 104 -6.32 -28.09 14.81
CA ILE A 104 -7.49 -28.91 14.44
C ILE A 104 -7.38 -29.40 12.99
N THR A 105 -6.86 -28.57 12.08
CA THR A 105 -6.66 -28.95 10.67
C THR A 105 -5.36 -28.36 10.13
N PRO A 106 -4.22 -29.06 10.35
CA PRO A 106 -2.91 -28.55 9.92
C PRO A 106 -2.76 -28.43 8.41
N GLY A 107 -3.58 -29.15 7.64
CA GLY A 107 -3.59 -29.11 6.18
C GLY A 107 -4.52 -28.05 5.58
N ASP A 108 -5.07 -27.13 6.38
CA ASP A 108 -5.95 -26.07 5.86
C ASP A 108 -5.12 -24.85 5.39
N PRO A 109 -5.02 -24.62 4.07
CA PRO A 109 -4.25 -23.50 3.53
C PRO A 109 -4.81 -22.14 3.94
N ALA A 110 -6.11 -22.03 4.21
CA ALA A 110 -6.73 -20.76 4.63
C ALA A 110 -6.30 -20.36 6.05
N LEU A 111 -6.08 -21.34 6.94
CA LEU A 111 -5.59 -21.08 8.30
C LEU A 111 -4.13 -20.61 8.31
N HIS A 112 -3.30 -21.22 7.47
CA HIS A 112 -1.94 -20.71 7.23
C HIS A 112 -1.97 -19.29 6.68
N LEU A 113 -2.85 -19.00 5.73
CA LEU A 113 -2.98 -17.65 5.18
C LEU A 113 -3.40 -16.63 6.25
N ASP A 114 -4.40 -16.94 7.06
CA ASP A 114 -4.88 -16.05 8.12
C ASP A 114 -3.80 -15.75 9.16
N ARG A 115 -3.10 -16.79 9.64
CA ARG A 115 -2.04 -16.62 10.64
C ARG A 115 -0.81 -15.95 10.06
N GLY A 116 -0.45 -16.26 8.82
CA GLY A 116 0.61 -15.56 8.10
C GLY A 116 0.31 -14.06 7.96
N TYR A 117 -0.93 -13.68 7.66
CA TYR A 117 -1.32 -12.26 7.58
C TYR A 117 -1.36 -11.58 8.95
N PHE A 118 -1.77 -12.30 10.00
CA PHE A 118 -1.62 -11.83 11.37
C PHE A 118 -0.16 -11.52 11.67
N TYR A 119 0.77 -12.46 11.43
CA TYR A 119 2.20 -12.23 11.65
C TYR A 119 2.77 -11.10 10.80
N LEU A 120 2.34 -10.95 9.54
CA LEU A 120 2.76 -9.84 8.67
C LEU A 120 2.37 -8.48 9.27
N ARG A 121 1.13 -8.33 9.77
CA ARG A 121 0.68 -7.09 10.45
C ARG A 121 1.47 -6.81 11.74
N ARG A 122 1.95 -7.87 12.40
CA ARG A 122 2.83 -7.79 13.57
C ARG A 122 4.32 -7.60 13.24
N GLN A 123 4.67 -7.49 11.95
CA GLN A 123 6.05 -7.43 11.47
C GLN A 123 6.91 -8.65 11.86
N ARG A 124 6.26 -9.78 12.17
CA ARG A 124 6.91 -11.08 12.43
C ARG A 124 7.14 -11.79 11.11
N TYR A 125 8.07 -11.26 10.31
CA TYR A 125 8.25 -11.67 8.91
C TYR A 125 8.68 -13.13 8.74
N ALA A 126 9.50 -13.67 9.64
CA ALA A 126 9.92 -15.07 9.59
C ALA A 126 8.74 -16.03 9.78
N ASP A 127 7.88 -15.74 10.76
CA ASP A 127 6.69 -16.55 11.04
C ASP A 127 5.66 -16.43 9.91
N ALA A 128 5.45 -15.21 9.40
CA ALA A 128 4.59 -14.97 8.25
C ALA A 128 5.04 -15.75 7.01
N MET A 129 6.35 -15.74 6.73
CA MET A 129 6.96 -16.48 5.63
C MET A 129 6.75 -17.99 5.80
N ALA A 130 6.95 -18.53 7.01
CA ALA A 130 6.75 -19.95 7.28
C ALA A 130 5.31 -20.40 6.97
N ASP A 131 4.32 -19.64 7.42
CA ASP A 131 2.91 -19.92 7.18
C ASP A 131 2.52 -19.78 5.69
N PHE A 132 2.92 -18.70 5.02
CA PHE A 132 2.60 -18.54 3.60
C PHE A 132 3.26 -19.61 2.71
N LEU A 133 4.49 -20.02 3.04
CA LEU A 133 5.15 -21.13 2.34
C LEU A 133 4.47 -22.47 2.63
N ALA A 134 3.93 -22.70 3.83
CA ALA A 134 3.11 -23.87 4.12
C ALA A 134 1.83 -23.88 3.27
N GLY A 135 1.10 -22.77 3.22
CA GLY A 135 -0.07 -22.60 2.34
C GLY A 135 0.26 -22.84 0.85
N ALA A 136 1.38 -22.29 0.37
CA ALA A 136 1.83 -22.49 -1.01
C ALA A 136 2.16 -23.95 -1.35
N ARG A 137 2.66 -24.74 -0.38
CA ARG A 137 2.89 -26.18 -0.58
C ARG A 137 1.58 -26.97 -0.66
N LEU A 138 0.57 -26.56 0.11
CA LEU A 138 -0.76 -27.20 0.12
C LEU A 138 -1.55 -26.86 -1.15
N GLU A 139 -1.43 -25.62 -1.65
CA GLU A 139 -2.12 -25.14 -2.84
C GLU A 139 -1.16 -24.48 -3.86
N PRO A 140 -0.33 -25.26 -4.59
CA PRO A 140 0.72 -24.71 -5.44
C PRO A 140 0.22 -23.93 -6.67
N ARG A 141 -1.08 -24.05 -7.00
CA ARG A 141 -1.72 -23.33 -8.11
C ARG A 141 -2.61 -22.17 -7.66
N ARG A 142 -2.56 -21.78 -6.38
CA ARG A 142 -3.28 -20.60 -5.87
C ARG A 142 -2.32 -19.41 -5.79
N THR A 143 -2.66 -18.33 -6.50
CA THR A 143 -1.84 -17.11 -6.48
C THR A 143 -1.71 -16.49 -5.11
N ILE A 144 -2.72 -16.65 -4.24
CA ILE A 144 -2.82 -15.94 -2.97
C ILE A 144 -1.64 -16.18 -2.03
N HIS A 145 -1.09 -17.41 -1.99
CA HIS A 145 0.01 -17.77 -1.09
C HIS A 145 1.34 -17.20 -1.59
N VAL A 146 1.64 -17.36 -2.88
CA VAL A 146 2.88 -16.82 -3.47
C VAL A 146 2.85 -15.29 -3.52
N TYR A 147 1.67 -14.70 -3.76
CA TYR A 147 1.45 -13.27 -3.58
C TYR A 147 1.74 -12.82 -2.15
N ALA A 148 1.28 -13.56 -1.14
CA ALA A 148 1.53 -13.24 0.26
C ALA A 148 3.03 -13.33 0.63
N VAL A 149 3.77 -14.30 0.08
CA VAL A 149 5.24 -14.36 0.18
C VAL A 149 5.89 -13.09 -0.40
N GLY A 150 5.44 -12.64 -1.58
CA GLY A 150 5.89 -11.38 -2.16
C GLY A 150 5.65 -10.17 -1.27
N ARG A 151 4.51 -10.14 -0.56
CA ARG A 151 4.20 -9.08 0.41
C ARG A 151 5.14 -9.07 1.60
N VAL A 152 5.58 -10.23 2.10
CA VAL A 152 6.57 -10.30 3.18
C VAL A 152 7.90 -9.70 2.71
N HIS A 153 8.37 -10.09 1.52
CA HIS A 153 9.61 -9.52 0.96
C HIS A 153 9.51 -8.01 0.76
N ALA A 154 8.38 -7.52 0.23
CA ALA A 154 8.16 -6.09 0.06
C ALA A 154 8.17 -5.34 1.42
N ALA A 155 7.54 -5.92 2.46
CA ALA A 155 7.53 -5.33 3.80
C ALA A 155 8.92 -5.30 4.46
N MET A 156 9.81 -6.21 4.07
CA MET A 156 11.22 -6.21 4.47
C MET A 156 12.10 -5.25 3.63
N GLY A 157 11.54 -4.59 2.61
CA GLY A 157 12.30 -3.77 1.65
C GLY A 157 13.06 -4.56 0.58
N ASP A 158 12.89 -5.89 0.54
CA ASP A 158 13.51 -6.75 -0.48
C ASP A 158 12.62 -6.80 -1.74
N HIS A 159 12.63 -5.68 -2.48
CA HIS A 159 11.75 -5.49 -3.63
C HIS A 159 12.07 -6.43 -4.78
N GLU A 160 13.32 -6.89 -4.95
CA GLU A 160 13.68 -7.86 -5.98
C GLU A 160 13.06 -9.25 -5.70
N ARG A 161 13.14 -9.76 -4.46
CA ARG A 161 12.46 -11.01 -4.11
C ARG A 161 10.93 -10.88 -4.13
N ALA A 162 10.41 -9.70 -3.81
CA ALA A 162 8.99 -9.41 -3.97
C ALA A 162 8.57 -9.52 -5.45
N ILE A 163 9.32 -8.90 -6.36
CA ILE A 163 9.09 -8.97 -7.81
C ILE A 163 9.11 -10.42 -8.30
N ALA A 164 10.07 -11.24 -7.84
CA ALA A 164 10.13 -12.66 -8.21
C ALA A 164 8.85 -13.41 -7.79
N SER A 165 8.41 -13.20 -6.55
CA SER A 165 7.20 -13.84 -6.01
C SER A 165 5.93 -13.39 -6.74
N TYR A 166 5.78 -12.08 -7.01
CA TYR A 166 4.64 -11.58 -7.79
C TYR A 166 4.69 -12.04 -9.25
N THR A 167 5.87 -12.21 -9.83
CA THR A 167 6.03 -12.76 -11.17
C THR A 167 5.52 -14.19 -11.23
N GLU A 168 5.80 -15.00 -10.20
CA GLU A 168 5.25 -16.35 -10.10
C GLU A 168 3.74 -16.35 -9.91
N ALA A 169 3.18 -15.44 -9.09
CA ALA A 169 1.73 -15.27 -8.98
C ALA A 169 1.08 -14.91 -10.34
N ILE A 170 1.71 -14.02 -11.11
CA ILE A 170 1.26 -13.64 -12.47
C ILE A 170 1.43 -14.78 -13.47
N ARG A 171 2.41 -15.69 -13.27
CA ARG A 171 2.56 -16.89 -14.09
C ARG A 171 1.41 -17.88 -13.87
N ILE A 172 0.94 -17.98 -12.63
CA ILE A 172 -0.21 -18.83 -12.24
C ILE A 172 -1.53 -18.23 -12.75
N ASP A 173 -1.75 -16.92 -12.54
CA ASP A 173 -2.89 -16.17 -13.10
C ASP A 173 -2.41 -14.87 -13.77
N PRO A 174 -2.32 -14.84 -15.12
CA PRO A 174 -1.88 -13.66 -15.87
C PRO A 174 -2.73 -12.40 -15.69
N HIS A 175 -3.95 -12.55 -15.15
CA HIS A 175 -4.91 -11.48 -14.93
C HIS A 175 -5.10 -11.11 -13.46
N ASP A 176 -4.30 -11.67 -12.52
CA ASP A 176 -4.35 -11.28 -11.12
C ASP A 176 -3.88 -9.82 -10.95
N ALA A 177 -4.86 -8.92 -10.97
CA ALA A 177 -4.64 -7.49 -10.93
C ALA A 177 -3.92 -7.06 -9.64
N ARG A 178 -4.09 -7.78 -8.51
CA ARG A 178 -3.39 -7.48 -7.26
C ARG A 178 -1.90 -7.77 -7.38
N ALA A 179 -1.54 -8.89 -8.02
CA ALA A 179 -0.15 -9.25 -8.25
C ALA A 179 0.53 -8.29 -9.24
N LEU A 180 -0.19 -7.84 -10.27
CA LEU A 180 0.29 -6.82 -11.20
C LEU A 180 0.56 -5.49 -10.51
N LEU A 181 -0.38 -4.99 -9.69
CA LEU A 181 -0.21 -3.74 -8.93
C LEU A 181 0.97 -3.84 -7.95
N ALA A 182 1.04 -4.92 -7.17
CA ALA A 182 2.10 -5.08 -6.19
C ALA A 182 3.49 -5.21 -6.84
N ARG A 183 3.58 -5.86 -8.02
CA ARG A 183 4.83 -5.91 -8.78
C ARG A 183 5.21 -4.56 -9.37
N ALA A 184 4.24 -3.81 -9.88
CA ALA A 184 4.46 -2.45 -10.38
C ALA A 184 5.00 -1.54 -9.26
N GLU A 185 4.40 -1.60 -8.07
CA GLU A 185 4.86 -0.86 -6.90
C GLU A 185 6.26 -1.26 -6.46
N ALA A 186 6.57 -2.56 -6.39
CA ALA A 186 7.92 -3.01 -6.07
C ALA A 186 8.96 -2.53 -7.11
N LYS A 187 8.58 -2.47 -8.40
CA LYS A 187 9.43 -1.88 -9.45
C LYS A 187 9.59 -0.37 -9.31
N LEU A 188 8.56 0.36 -8.89
CA LEU A 188 8.68 1.80 -8.59
C LEU A 188 9.72 2.05 -7.49
N ASN A 189 9.71 1.23 -6.42
CA ASN A 189 10.68 1.35 -5.33
C ASN A 189 12.13 1.02 -5.74
N LEU A 190 12.33 0.46 -6.94
CA LEU A 190 13.63 0.20 -7.55
C LEU A 190 13.92 1.16 -8.72
N ASP A 191 13.16 2.24 -8.86
CA ASP A 191 13.24 3.21 -9.96
C ASP A 191 13.06 2.59 -11.37
N ARG A 192 12.46 1.41 -11.46
CA ARG A 192 12.16 0.70 -12.72
C ARG A 192 10.86 1.21 -13.33
N PHE A 193 10.78 2.51 -13.59
CA PHE A 193 9.54 3.21 -13.97
C PHE A 193 8.89 2.67 -15.25
N ALA A 194 9.69 2.37 -16.28
CA ALA A 194 9.18 1.82 -17.55
C ALA A 194 8.54 0.44 -17.34
N ASP A 195 9.19 -0.42 -16.56
CA ASP A 195 8.68 -1.76 -16.24
C ASP A 195 7.44 -1.71 -15.34
N ALA A 196 7.38 -0.74 -14.43
CA ALA A 196 6.23 -0.53 -13.55
C ALA A 196 5.01 -0.07 -14.36
N LYS A 197 5.21 0.87 -15.29
CA LYS A 197 4.16 1.35 -16.19
C LYS A 197 3.49 0.20 -16.95
N ILE A 198 4.26 -0.76 -17.47
CA ILE A 198 3.72 -1.93 -18.18
C ILE A 198 2.77 -2.75 -17.28
N ASP A 199 3.14 -2.96 -16.03
CA ASP A 199 2.31 -3.72 -15.09
C ASP A 199 1.06 -2.95 -14.66
N TYR A 200 1.15 -1.62 -14.45
CA TYR A 200 -0.04 -0.79 -14.23
C TYR A 200 -0.98 -0.78 -15.43
N ASP A 201 -0.45 -0.68 -16.66
CA ASP A 201 -1.22 -0.76 -17.89
C ASP A 201 -1.97 -2.09 -18.00
N ARG A 202 -1.33 -3.20 -17.62
CA ARG A 202 -1.97 -4.51 -17.56
C ARG A 202 -3.02 -4.58 -16.46
N ALA A 203 -2.73 -4.08 -15.27
CA ALA A 203 -3.66 -4.08 -14.15
C ALA A 203 -4.94 -3.30 -14.49
N LEU A 204 -4.82 -2.11 -15.11
CA LEU A 204 -5.95 -1.28 -15.52
C LEU A 204 -6.80 -1.89 -16.64
N ARG A 205 -6.21 -2.75 -17.49
CA ARG A 205 -6.96 -3.53 -18.49
C ARG A 205 -7.62 -4.77 -17.90
N SER A 206 -7.09 -5.29 -16.79
CA SER A 206 -7.72 -6.36 -16.03
C SER A 206 -8.92 -5.81 -15.23
N ALA A 207 -9.84 -6.69 -14.85
CA ALA A 207 -11.03 -6.31 -14.09
C ALA A 207 -10.67 -5.96 -12.62
N LEU A 208 -10.07 -4.78 -12.41
CA LEU A 208 -9.86 -4.22 -11.08
C LEU A 208 -11.18 -4.15 -10.32
N ARG A 209 -11.21 -4.70 -9.12
CA ARG A 209 -12.43 -5.00 -8.39
C ARG A 209 -13.16 -3.77 -7.89
N GLY A 210 -12.45 -2.66 -7.66
CA GLY A 210 -13.03 -1.47 -7.06
C GLY A 210 -12.34 -0.15 -7.42
N PRO A 211 -12.94 0.98 -7.00
CA PRO A 211 -12.40 2.32 -7.23
C PRO A 211 -11.04 2.52 -6.56
N VAL A 212 -10.82 1.93 -5.38
CA VAL A 212 -9.56 2.06 -4.63
C VAL A 212 -8.37 1.49 -5.39
N ASP A 213 -8.49 0.27 -5.94
CA ASP A 213 -7.39 -0.32 -6.72
C ASP A 213 -7.12 0.46 -8.01
N ARG A 214 -8.17 0.98 -8.65
CA ARG A 214 -8.05 1.86 -9.83
C ARG A 214 -7.34 3.16 -9.50
N PHE A 215 -7.67 3.77 -8.37
CA PHE A 215 -7.01 4.97 -7.87
C PHE A 215 -5.50 4.75 -7.74
N PHE A 216 -5.07 3.71 -7.03
CA PHE A 216 -3.63 3.42 -6.86
C PHE A 216 -2.95 3.04 -8.17
N ALA A 217 -3.66 2.38 -9.08
CA ALA A 217 -3.15 2.07 -10.41
C ALA A 217 -2.87 3.33 -11.24
N PHE A 218 -3.82 4.27 -11.28
CA PHE A 218 -3.64 5.55 -11.97
C PHE A 218 -2.57 6.39 -11.29
N LEU A 219 -2.61 6.51 -9.96
CA LEU A 219 -1.62 7.28 -9.20
C LEU A 219 -0.19 6.76 -9.43
N GLY A 220 0.01 5.44 -9.35
CA GLY A 220 1.32 4.81 -9.58
C GLY A 220 1.79 4.89 -11.02
N ARG A 221 0.88 4.73 -12.01
CA ARG A 221 1.21 4.89 -13.43
C ARG A 221 1.56 6.34 -13.78
N GLY A 222 0.81 7.29 -13.23
CA GLY A 222 1.06 8.72 -13.38
C GLY A 222 2.42 9.11 -12.79
N PHE A 223 2.76 8.58 -11.61
CA PHE A 223 4.09 8.75 -11.02
C PHE A 223 5.20 8.15 -11.90
N ALA A 224 5.02 6.92 -12.40
CA ALA A 224 5.96 6.32 -13.34
C ALA A 224 6.16 7.17 -14.60
N ALA A 225 5.07 7.70 -15.17
CA ALA A 225 5.10 8.57 -16.33
C ALA A 225 5.81 9.91 -16.02
N LEU A 226 5.56 10.49 -14.85
CA LEU A 226 6.20 11.71 -14.38
C LEU A 226 7.72 11.53 -14.26
N SER A 227 8.18 10.43 -13.64
CA SER A 227 9.60 10.11 -13.52
C SER A 227 10.29 9.85 -14.87
N LEU A 228 9.53 9.41 -15.88
CA LEU A 228 9.97 9.28 -17.26
C LEU A 228 9.82 10.57 -18.09
N GLN A 229 9.43 11.69 -17.46
CA GLN A 229 9.17 12.99 -18.11
C GLN A 229 8.05 12.97 -19.16
N HIS A 230 7.16 11.97 -19.10
CA HIS A 230 5.96 11.88 -19.94
C HIS A 230 4.82 12.70 -19.30
N TYR A 231 4.98 14.02 -19.22
CA TYR A 231 4.12 14.91 -18.43
C TYR A 231 2.65 14.89 -18.84
N ASP A 232 2.34 14.84 -20.14
CA ASP A 232 0.94 14.77 -20.62
C ASP A 232 0.25 13.48 -20.15
N ALA A 233 0.96 12.35 -20.18
CA ALA A 233 0.44 11.07 -19.71
C ALA A 233 0.29 11.06 -18.18
N ALA A 234 1.24 11.65 -17.45
CA ALA A 234 1.16 11.80 -16.01
C ALA A 234 -0.08 12.62 -15.59
N VAL A 235 -0.33 13.76 -16.23
CA VAL A 235 -1.52 14.59 -15.98
C VAL A 235 -2.80 13.79 -16.22
N ALA A 236 -2.90 13.09 -17.34
CA ALA A 236 -4.09 12.29 -17.65
C ALA A 236 -4.36 11.21 -16.59
N ASP A 237 -3.31 10.58 -16.06
CA ASP A 237 -3.44 9.60 -14.97
C ASP A 237 -3.83 10.24 -13.64
N PHE A 238 -3.25 11.39 -13.29
CA PHE A 238 -3.64 12.11 -12.09
C PHE A 238 -5.06 12.66 -12.16
N ASP A 239 -5.53 13.09 -13.33
CA ASP A 239 -6.93 13.45 -13.55
C ASP A 239 -7.86 12.26 -13.24
N ARG A 240 -7.54 11.07 -13.74
CA ARG A 240 -8.30 9.84 -13.42
C ARG A 240 -8.24 9.45 -11.95
N ALA A 241 -7.13 9.68 -11.27
CA ALA A 241 -7.05 9.48 -9.82
C ALA A 241 -7.95 10.49 -9.08
N LEU A 242 -7.96 11.74 -9.52
CA LEU A 242 -8.78 12.83 -8.94
C LEU A 242 -10.28 12.71 -9.25
N GLU A 243 -10.65 12.01 -10.33
CA GLU A 243 -12.04 11.59 -10.57
C GLU A 243 -12.55 10.61 -9.50
N ILE A 244 -11.66 9.81 -8.90
CA ILE A 244 -12.01 8.80 -7.88
C ILE A 244 -11.95 9.40 -6.48
N ASP A 245 -10.89 10.13 -6.18
CA ASP A 245 -10.71 10.87 -4.93
C ASP A 245 -10.23 12.28 -5.27
N SER A 246 -11.18 13.23 -5.24
CA SER A 246 -10.88 14.61 -5.60
C SER A 246 -9.83 15.22 -4.68
N GLU A 247 -9.77 14.83 -3.41
CA GLU A 247 -8.90 15.42 -2.39
C GLU A 247 -7.55 14.69 -2.26
N ALA A 248 -7.24 13.78 -3.18
CA ALA A 248 -5.99 13.04 -3.19
C ALA A 248 -4.77 13.97 -3.33
N TYR A 249 -4.22 14.37 -2.18
CA TYR A 249 -3.12 15.34 -2.07
C TYR A 249 -1.94 15.04 -3.02
N ASN A 250 -1.48 13.79 -3.06
CA ASN A 250 -0.36 13.41 -3.93
C ASN A 250 -0.68 13.60 -5.42
N ALA A 251 -1.90 13.25 -5.84
CA ALA A 251 -2.32 13.45 -7.23
C ALA A 251 -2.39 14.94 -7.59
N ILE A 252 -2.87 15.79 -6.66
CA ILE A 252 -2.91 17.25 -6.83
C ILE A 252 -1.49 17.80 -7.02
N VAL A 253 -0.58 17.50 -6.08
CA VAL A 253 0.80 18.02 -6.12
C VAL A 253 1.55 17.53 -7.35
N TRP A 254 1.46 16.24 -7.68
CA TRP A 254 2.15 15.67 -8.83
C TRP A 254 1.56 16.12 -10.17
N ARG A 255 0.26 16.37 -10.24
CA ARG A 255 -0.37 17.01 -11.41
C ARG A 255 0.09 18.46 -11.56
N GLY A 256 0.17 19.22 -10.46
CA GLY A 256 0.72 20.58 -10.46
C GLY A 256 2.15 20.63 -10.99
N TYR A 257 3.01 19.72 -10.53
CA TYR A 257 4.37 19.58 -11.03
C TYR A 257 4.42 19.18 -12.51
N ALA A 258 3.65 18.19 -12.93
CA ALA A 258 3.58 17.80 -14.34
C ALA A 258 3.10 18.96 -15.24
N ASN A 259 2.12 19.76 -14.79
CA ASN A 259 1.63 20.96 -15.46
C ASN A 259 2.71 22.06 -15.54
N GLU A 260 3.49 22.27 -14.47
CA GLU A 260 4.64 23.19 -14.48
C GLU A 260 5.65 22.77 -15.54
N MET A 261 6.01 21.49 -15.58
CA MET A 261 7.04 20.97 -16.50
C MET A 261 6.62 21.00 -17.97
N ARG A 262 5.33 20.87 -18.28
CA ARG A 262 4.79 21.04 -19.64
C ARG A 262 4.42 22.49 -19.99
N GLY A 263 4.80 23.47 -19.15
CA GLY A 263 4.61 24.90 -19.39
C GLY A 263 3.18 25.43 -19.15
N ARG A 264 2.30 24.62 -18.55
CA ARG A 264 0.92 25.02 -18.19
C ARG A 264 0.90 25.64 -16.79
N VAL A 265 1.58 26.77 -16.64
CA VAL A 265 1.81 27.43 -15.34
C VAL A 265 0.52 27.78 -14.62
N ASP A 266 -0.50 28.26 -15.32
CA ASP A 266 -1.81 28.59 -14.73
C ASP A 266 -2.46 27.39 -14.05
N LEU A 267 -2.40 26.21 -14.70
CA LEU A 267 -2.94 24.97 -14.14
C LEU A 267 -2.09 24.49 -12.95
N ALA A 268 -0.77 24.66 -13.02
CA ALA A 268 0.12 24.33 -11.92
C ALA A 268 -0.16 25.19 -10.67
N ILE A 269 -0.42 26.49 -10.86
CA ILE A 269 -0.80 27.41 -9.77
C ILE A 269 -2.08 26.92 -9.10
N LEU A 270 -3.13 26.58 -9.86
CA LEU A 270 -4.38 26.06 -9.31
C LEU A 270 -4.18 24.80 -8.45
N ASP A 271 -3.37 23.87 -8.94
CA ASP A 271 -3.05 22.63 -8.21
C ASP A 271 -2.26 22.92 -6.93
N TYR A 272 -1.24 23.77 -6.98
CA TYR A 272 -0.47 24.10 -5.78
C TYR A 272 -1.26 24.94 -4.78
N GLU A 273 -2.14 25.84 -5.21
CA GLU A 273 -3.07 26.55 -4.32
C GLU A 273 -3.98 25.58 -3.59
N ARG A 274 -4.53 24.60 -4.30
CA ARG A 274 -5.35 23.55 -3.72
C ARG A 274 -4.57 22.69 -2.72
N ALA A 275 -3.34 22.31 -3.05
CA ALA A 275 -2.46 21.57 -2.14
C ALA A 275 -2.16 22.37 -0.85
N VAL A 276 -1.88 23.67 -0.97
CA VAL A 276 -1.65 24.57 0.19
C VAL A 276 -2.94 24.78 1.00
N ALA A 277 -4.10 24.81 0.38
CA ALA A 277 -5.37 24.87 1.10
C ALA A 277 -5.64 23.59 1.90
N HIS A 278 -5.27 22.43 1.36
CA HIS A 278 -5.40 21.13 2.02
C HIS A 278 -4.40 20.97 3.19
N ASP A 279 -3.12 21.32 2.98
CA ASP A 279 -2.11 21.38 4.04
C ASP A 279 -1.31 22.69 3.96
N PRO A 280 -1.71 23.71 4.74
CA PRO A 280 -1.00 24.99 4.77
C PRO A 280 0.42 24.89 5.32
N THR A 281 0.75 23.82 6.05
CA THR A 281 2.06 23.66 6.69
C THR A 281 3.10 23.05 5.75
N ASP A 282 2.69 22.33 4.70
CA ASP A 282 3.61 21.76 3.73
C ASP A 282 4.45 22.85 3.04
N ALA A 283 5.74 22.84 3.34
CA ALA A 283 6.70 23.79 2.79
C ALA A 283 6.91 23.57 1.29
N THR A 284 6.73 22.33 0.80
CA THR A 284 7.03 21.95 -0.59
C THR A 284 6.03 22.57 -1.56
N SER A 285 4.75 22.45 -1.27
CA SER A 285 3.66 23.03 -2.06
C SER A 285 3.68 24.55 -2.00
N ARG A 286 3.95 25.15 -0.83
CA ARG A 286 4.12 26.60 -0.71
C ARG A 286 5.31 27.12 -1.51
N ALA A 287 6.46 26.45 -1.42
CA ALA A 287 7.65 26.82 -2.18
C ALA A 287 7.41 26.66 -3.70
N SER A 288 6.70 25.61 -4.10
CA SER A 288 6.33 25.40 -5.51
C SER A 288 5.38 26.47 -6.02
N LEU A 289 4.33 26.82 -5.26
CA LEU A 289 3.41 27.91 -5.57
C LEU A 289 4.13 29.26 -5.70
N GLN A 290 5.01 29.59 -4.74
CA GLN A 290 5.78 30.82 -4.79
C GLN A 290 6.70 30.88 -6.02
N ARG A 291 7.38 29.76 -6.32
CA ARG A 291 8.27 29.64 -7.49
C ARG A 291 7.53 29.84 -8.80
N VAL A 292 6.34 29.25 -8.98
CA VAL A 292 5.61 29.38 -10.24
C VAL A 292 4.97 30.76 -10.41
N ARG A 293 4.59 31.44 -9.31
CA ARG A 293 4.06 32.81 -9.34
C ARG A 293 5.11 33.87 -9.61
N SER A 294 6.40 33.57 -9.43
CA SER A 294 7.48 34.53 -9.68
C SER A 294 8.11 34.42 -11.08
N LYS A 295 7.61 33.51 -11.92
CA LYS A 295 8.01 33.37 -13.34
C LYS A 295 7.07 34.19 -14.22
#